data_AF-A0A1T5ED63-F1
#
_entry.id   AF-A0A1T5ED63-F1
#
_cell.length_a   1.000
_cell.length_b   1.000
_cell.length_c   1.000
_cell.angle_alpha   90.00
_cell.angle_beta   90.00
_cell.angle_gamma   90.00
#
_symmetry.space_group_name_H-M   'P 1'
#
loop_
_entity.id
_entity.type
_entity.pdbx_description
1 polymer ?
#
loop_
_entity_poly.entity_id
_entity_poly.type
_entity_poly.pdbx_seq_one_letter_code
_entity_poly.pdbx_strand_id
1 'polypeptide(L)'
;MKTIGIRIRKINVTKSGNVHSTSKKNIKKQILTLHRKIKKKDKIETEYVIEKDDHKGRYHSHLVIHYNDEKNLYNQLNRFIGGSTWISENSGFDEVKTNNGKWSEISLHNLYDVEGFIGYMNKYNPSETFY
;
A
#
# COMPACT_ATOMS: atom_id res chain seq x y z
N MET A 1 -11.00 6.81 14.37
CA MET A 1 -10.47 6.27 13.10
C MET A 1 -9.56 5.11 13.42
N LYS A 2 -9.67 4.02 12.67
CA LYS A 2 -8.70 2.92 12.67
C LYS A 2 -7.50 3.33 11.83
N THR A 3 -6.36 2.69 12.06
CA THR A 3 -5.13 2.92 11.31
C THR A 3 -4.59 1.59 10.81
N ILE A 4 -4.07 1.58 9.58
CA ILE A 4 -3.45 0.39 8.99
C ILE A 4 -2.21 0.76 8.20
N GLY A 5 -1.16 -0.05 8.36
CA GLY A 5 0.05 0.01 7.55
C GLY A 5 -0.12 -0.84 6.31
N ILE A 6 0.28 -0.31 5.15
CA ILE A 6 0.14 -1.00 3.86
C ILE A 6 1.47 -0.95 3.13
N ARG A 7 2.00 -2.11 2.74
CA ARG A 7 3.04 -2.21 1.71
C ARG A 7 2.39 -2.56 0.37
N ILE A 8 2.75 -1.83 -0.68
CA ILE A 8 2.30 -2.11 -2.06
C ILE A 8 3.51 -2.31 -2.96
N ARG A 9 3.54 -3.44 -3.66
CA ARG A 9 4.51 -3.74 -4.72
C ARG A 9 3.81 -3.92 -6.05
N LYS A 10 4.15 -3.10 -7.04
CA LYS A 10 3.55 -3.20 -8.39
C LYS A 10 4.16 -4.36 -9.17
N ILE A 11 3.29 -5.13 -9.81
CA ILE A 11 3.64 -6.18 -10.75
C ILE A 11 3.32 -5.66 -12.15
N ASN A 12 4.33 -5.22 -12.91
CA ASN A 12 4.14 -4.93 -14.34
C ASN A 12 4.84 -6.01 -15.16
N VAL A 13 4.06 -6.99 -15.62
CA VAL A 13 4.56 -8.00 -16.56
C VAL A 13 4.26 -7.53 -17.97
N THR A 14 5.26 -7.50 -18.85
CA THR A 14 5.05 -7.27 -20.28
C THR A 14 4.37 -8.47 -20.93
N LYS A 15 3.90 -8.30 -22.17
CA LYS A 15 3.39 -9.42 -22.98
C LYS A 15 4.41 -10.56 -23.16
N SER A 16 5.71 -10.25 -23.06
CA SER A 16 6.81 -11.21 -23.14
C SER A 16 7.19 -11.85 -21.79
N GLY A 17 6.48 -11.56 -20.70
CA GLY A 17 6.77 -12.10 -19.37
C GLY A 17 7.78 -11.30 -18.54
N ASN A 18 8.35 -10.21 -19.06
CA ASN A 18 9.36 -9.43 -18.34
C ASN A 18 8.72 -8.48 -17.31
N VAL A 19 9.29 -8.42 -16.11
CA VAL A 19 8.80 -7.56 -15.03
C VAL A 19 9.53 -6.21 -15.03
N HIS A 20 8.80 -5.11 -15.27
CA HIS A 20 9.36 -3.75 -15.27
C HIS A 20 8.92 -2.92 -14.07
N SER A 21 9.80 -2.04 -13.59
CA SER A 21 9.45 -1.10 -12.51
C SER A 21 8.53 0.00 -13.01
N THR A 22 7.46 0.30 -12.25
CA THR A 22 6.69 1.53 -12.44
C THR A 22 7.54 2.73 -12.04
N SER A 23 7.42 3.87 -12.71
CA SER A 23 8.08 5.10 -12.27
C SER A 23 7.44 5.66 -10.98
N LYS A 24 8.23 6.34 -10.15
CA LYS A 24 7.76 7.02 -8.91
C LYS A 24 6.55 7.93 -9.19
N LYS A 25 6.58 8.69 -10.30
CA LYS A 25 5.47 9.58 -10.74
C LYS A 25 4.17 8.81 -10.99
N ASN A 26 4.25 7.64 -11.62
CA ASN A 26 3.06 6.82 -11.90
C ASN A 26 2.54 6.12 -10.63
N ILE A 27 3.44 5.68 -9.74
CA ILE A 27 3.04 5.13 -8.43
C ILE A 27 2.29 6.19 -7.61
N LYS A 28 2.82 7.41 -7.51
CA LYS A 28 2.14 8.53 -6.83
C LYS A 28 0.74 8.79 -7.38
N LYS A 29 0.58 8.83 -8.72
CA LYS A 29 -0.74 8.99 -9.35
C LYS A 29 -1.71 7.86 -8.98
N GLN A 30 -1.22 6.63 -8.90
CA GLN A 30 -2.03 5.46 -8.53
C GLN A 30 -2.45 5.53 -7.05
N ILE A 31 -1.54 5.88 -6.13
CA ILE A 31 -1.85 6.06 -4.71
C ILE A 31 -2.89 7.18 -4.53
N LEU A 32 -2.71 8.32 -5.19
CA LEU A 32 -3.69 9.41 -5.16
C LEU A 32 -5.07 8.96 -5.68
N THR A 33 -5.09 8.11 -6.70
CA THR A 33 -6.34 7.55 -7.25
C THR A 33 -7.00 6.61 -6.24
N LEU A 34 -6.24 5.74 -5.59
CA LEU A 34 -6.72 4.86 -4.52
C LEU A 34 -7.32 5.69 -3.37
N HIS A 35 -6.57 6.66 -2.87
CA HIS A 35 -7.02 7.58 -1.82
C HIS A 35 -8.36 8.24 -2.21
N ARG A 36 -8.45 8.85 -3.40
CA ARG A 36 -9.70 9.47 -3.89
C ARG A 36 -10.86 8.48 -3.99
N LYS A 37 -10.61 7.22 -4.33
CA LYS A 37 -11.67 6.20 -4.44
C LYS A 37 -12.19 5.77 -3.07
N ILE A 38 -11.31 5.61 -2.08
CA ILE A 38 -11.70 5.31 -0.70
C ILE A 38 -12.47 6.51 -0.12
N LYS A 39 -11.93 7.73 -0.30
CA LYS A 39 -12.48 8.98 0.22
C LYS A 39 -13.92 9.29 -0.23
N LYS A 40 -14.39 8.71 -1.34
CA LYS A 40 -15.78 8.87 -1.80
C LYS A 40 -16.84 8.40 -0.80
N LYS A 41 -16.49 7.47 0.08
CA LYS A 41 -17.42 6.86 1.05
C LYS A 41 -16.93 6.91 2.49
N ASP A 42 -15.72 7.41 2.71
CA ASP A 42 -15.10 7.45 4.02
C ASP A 42 -14.26 8.73 4.15
N LYS A 43 -14.18 9.29 5.35
CA LYS A 43 -13.22 10.35 5.64
C LYS A 43 -11.91 9.67 5.97
N ILE A 44 -10.92 9.84 5.11
CA ILE A 44 -9.61 9.20 5.27
C ILE A 44 -8.48 10.19 5.13
N GLU A 45 -7.36 9.86 5.76
CA GLU A 45 -6.06 10.49 5.54
C GLU A 45 -5.08 9.39 5.13
N THR A 46 -4.14 9.72 4.24
CA THR A 46 -3.16 8.76 3.74
C THR A 46 -1.79 9.39 3.73
N GLU A 47 -0.91 8.90 4.59
CA GLU A 47 0.51 9.18 4.52
C GLU A 47 1.18 8.11 3.67
N TYR A 48 2.15 8.48 2.84
CA TYR A 48 2.85 7.51 2.01
C TYR A 48 4.30 7.90 1.73
N VAL A 49 5.14 6.90 1.51
CA VAL A 49 6.48 7.03 0.93
C VAL A 49 6.63 6.07 -0.25
N ILE A 50 7.45 6.44 -1.23
CA ILE A 50 7.82 5.57 -2.35
C ILE A 50 9.33 5.35 -2.28
N GLU A 51 9.71 4.11 -2.03
CA GLU A 51 11.09 3.68 -1.83
C GLU A 51 11.55 2.79 -2.98
N LYS A 52 12.86 2.77 -3.22
CA LYS A 52 13.49 1.91 -4.22
C LYS A 52 14.07 0.69 -3.50
N ASP A 53 13.73 -0.51 -3.95
CA ASP A 53 14.32 -1.76 -3.49
C ASP A 53 15.83 -1.75 -3.77
N ASP A 54 16.62 -2.02 -2.72
CA ASP A 54 18.08 -2.01 -2.76
C ASP A 54 18.66 -2.98 -3.80
N HIS A 55 17.99 -4.09 -4.10
CA HIS A 55 18.56 -5.20 -4.90
C HIS A 55 17.99 -5.35 -6.30
N LYS A 56 16.89 -4.67 -6.63
CA LYS A 56 16.20 -4.87 -7.93
C LYS A 56 15.87 -3.57 -8.66
N GLY A 57 16.19 -2.42 -8.06
CA GLY A 57 15.90 -1.10 -8.61
C GLY A 57 14.42 -0.83 -8.87
N ARG A 58 13.54 -1.63 -8.25
CA ARG A 58 12.08 -1.51 -8.35
C ARG A 58 11.59 -0.58 -7.25
N TYR A 59 10.46 0.08 -7.49
CA TYR A 59 9.83 0.88 -6.44
C TYR A 59 8.74 0.09 -5.73
N HIS A 60 8.65 0.27 -4.42
CA HIS A 60 7.52 -0.11 -3.60
C HIS A 60 7.04 1.11 -2.79
N SER A 61 5.85 1.03 -2.24
CA SER A 61 5.31 2.11 -1.40
C SER A 61 4.83 1.59 -0.07
N HIS A 62 5.11 2.36 0.97
CA HIS A 62 4.52 2.21 2.29
C HIS A 62 3.45 3.29 2.47
N LEU A 63 2.30 2.92 3.00
CA LEU A 63 1.21 3.83 3.32
C LEU A 63 0.77 3.60 4.76
N VAL A 64 0.37 4.68 5.43
CA VAL A 64 -0.47 4.65 6.63
C VAL A 64 -1.81 5.26 6.23
N ILE A 65 -2.88 4.50 6.41
CA ILE A 65 -4.24 4.98 6.13
C ILE A 65 -5.01 5.07 7.45
N HIS A 66 -5.53 6.25 7.75
CA HIS A 66 -6.53 6.45 8.78
C HIS A 66 -7.92 6.36 8.15
N TYR A 67 -8.78 5.48 8.66
CA TYR A 67 -10.08 5.18 8.05
C TYR A 67 -11.15 4.86 9.09
N ASN A 68 -12.42 4.81 8.66
CA ASN A 68 -13.55 4.41 9.50
C ASN A 68 -14.29 3.20 8.92
N ASP A 69 -14.36 3.09 7.59
CA ASP A 69 -15.07 2.01 6.89
C ASP A 69 -14.09 0.98 6.32
N GLU A 70 -13.85 -0.07 7.11
CA GLU A 70 -13.01 -1.20 6.74
C GLU A 70 -13.48 -1.92 5.48
N LYS A 71 -14.80 -2.09 5.33
CA LYS A 71 -15.36 -2.77 4.16
C LYS A 71 -15.10 -1.96 2.90
N ASN A 72 -15.25 -0.64 2.95
CA ASN A 72 -14.90 0.24 1.83
C ASN A 72 -13.40 0.18 1.52
N LEU A 73 -12.54 0.25 2.53
CA LEU A 73 -11.09 0.15 2.36
C LEU A 73 -10.69 -1.14 1.62
N TYR A 74 -11.07 -2.32 2.16
CA TYR A 74 -10.74 -3.61 1.57
C TYR A 74 -11.30 -3.75 0.14
N ASN A 75 -12.52 -3.26 -0.12
CA ASN A 75 -13.10 -3.27 -1.46
C ASN A 75 -12.29 -2.43 -2.46
N GLN A 76 -11.83 -1.24 -2.07
CA GLN A 76 -11.00 -0.43 -2.97
C GLN A 76 -9.60 -1.01 -3.15
N LEU A 77 -9.01 -1.61 -2.11
CA LEU A 77 -7.72 -2.31 -2.22
C LEU A 77 -7.81 -3.49 -3.19
N ASN A 78 -8.83 -4.34 -3.05
CA ASN A 78 -9.09 -5.45 -3.96
C ASN A 78 -9.22 -4.98 -5.42
N ARG A 79 -10.00 -3.92 -5.65
CA ARG A 79 -10.15 -3.30 -6.98
C ARG A 79 -8.85 -2.68 -7.50
N PHE A 80 -8.02 -2.14 -6.61
CA PHE A 80 -6.77 -1.50 -6.97
C PHE A 80 -5.72 -2.51 -7.44
N ILE A 81 -5.71 -3.71 -6.86
CA ILE A 81 -4.75 -4.77 -7.20
C ILE A 81 -5.30 -5.79 -8.20
N GLY A 82 -6.63 -5.86 -8.38
CA GLY A 82 -7.26 -6.84 -9.26
C GLY A 82 -7.18 -8.24 -8.65
N GLY A 83 -7.43 -8.33 -7.35
CA GLY A 83 -7.40 -9.57 -6.57
C GLY A 83 -8.46 -9.52 -5.47
N SER A 84 -8.87 -10.68 -4.96
CA SER A 84 -9.93 -10.79 -3.95
C SER A 84 -9.56 -11.71 -2.78
N THR A 85 -8.51 -12.51 -2.92
CA THR A 85 -8.11 -13.50 -1.93
C THR A 85 -7.09 -12.90 -0.98
N TRP A 86 -7.45 -12.85 0.30
CA TRP A 86 -6.55 -12.47 1.38
C TRP A 86 -6.04 -13.72 2.08
N ILE A 87 -4.74 -13.77 2.31
CA ILE A 87 -4.06 -14.83 3.06
C ILE A 87 -3.56 -14.18 4.35
N SER A 88 -3.93 -14.74 5.49
CA SER A 88 -3.42 -14.32 6.80
C SER A 88 -2.23 -15.22 7.16
N GLU A 89 -1.10 -14.60 7.46
CA GLU A 89 0.08 -15.28 7.97
C GLU A 89 0.52 -14.64 9.29
N ASN A 90 0.87 -15.47 10.27
CA ASN A 90 1.46 -14.99 11.51
C ASN A 90 2.96 -14.75 11.28
N SER A 91 3.41 -13.52 11.49
CA SER A 91 4.81 -13.10 11.45
C SER A 91 5.23 -12.70 12.86
N GLY A 92 5.78 -13.65 13.62
CA GLY A 92 6.04 -13.45 15.04
C GLY A 92 4.74 -13.25 15.82
N PHE A 93 4.59 -12.10 16.49
CA PHE A 93 3.36 -11.71 17.21
C PHE A 93 2.35 -10.95 16.34
N ASP A 94 2.66 -10.67 15.08
CA ASP A 94 1.83 -9.86 14.19
C ASP A 94 1.11 -10.71 13.16
N GLU A 95 -0.18 -10.46 12.95
CA GLU A 95 -0.91 -10.97 11.79
C GLU A 95 -0.67 -10.06 10.59
N VAL A 96 -0.13 -10.62 9.50
CA VAL A 96 0.03 -9.93 8.23
C VAL A 96 -0.98 -10.50 7.23
N LYS A 97 -1.80 -9.63 6.64
CA LYS A 97 -2.74 -10.04 5.59
C LYS A 97 -2.18 -9.67 4.23
N THR A 98 -1.99 -10.66 3.37
CA THR A 98 -1.44 -10.47 2.03
C THR A 98 -2.46 -10.75 0.94
N ASN A 99 -2.36 -10.04 -0.19
CA ASN A 99 -3.16 -10.31 -1.38
C ASN A 99 -2.30 -10.08 -2.64
N ASN A 100 -2.16 -11.15 -3.42
CA ASN A 100 -1.42 -11.19 -4.67
C ASN A 100 -2.36 -10.97 -5.84
N GLY A 101 -2.79 -9.71 -6.02
CA GLY A 101 -3.66 -9.34 -7.13
C GLY A 101 -2.95 -9.33 -8.48
N LYS A 102 -3.75 -9.28 -9.55
CA LYS A 102 -3.27 -9.25 -10.94
C LYS A 102 -2.22 -8.17 -11.22
N TRP A 103 -2.30 -7.01 -10.58
CA TRP A 103 -1.46 -5.85 -10.87
C TRP A 103 -0.50 -5.48 -9.73
N SER A 104 -0.70 -6.00 -8.53
CA SER A 104 0.12 -5.66 -7.36
C SER A 104 -0.01 -6.72 -6.27
N GLU A 105 1.06 -6.85 -5.50
CA GLU A 105 1.05 -7.48 -4.19
C GLU A 105 0.80 -6.41 -3.12
N ILE A 106 -0.09 -6.71 -2.17
CA ILE A 106 -0.32 -5.89 -0.98
C ILE A 106 -0.08 -6.72 0.27
N SER A 107 0.54 -6.10 1.28
CA SER A 107 0.61 -6.60 2.65
C SER A 107 0.01 -5.55 3.58
N LEU A 108 -0.91 -5.98 4.45
CA LEU A 108 -1.53 -5.17 5.48
C LEU A 108 -0.93 -5.54 6.83
N HIS A 109 -0.59 -4.51 7.60
CA HIS A 109 0.04 -4.60 8.90
C HIS A 109 -0.81 -3.84 9.92
N ASN A 110 -1.16 -4.51 11.02
CA ASN A 110 -1.69 -3.80 12.17
C ASN A 110 -0.56 -2.93 12.75
N LEU A 111 -0.86 -1.67 13.07
CA LEU A 111 0.11 -0.73 13.63
C LEU A 111 -0.20 -0.49 15.10
N TYR A 112 0.66 -0.98 15.98
CA TYR A 112 0.62 -0.69 17.42
C TYR A 112 1.33 0.63 17.75
N ASP A 113 2.39 0.95 17.01
CA ASP A 113 3.12 2.21 17.09
C ASP A 113 3.10 2.91 15.72
N VAL A 114 2.15 3.83 15.57
CA VAL A 114 1.96 4.59 14.32
C VAL A 114 3.10 5.57 14.11
N GLU A 115 3.54 6.26 15.17
CA GLU A 115 4.62 7.24 15.09
C GLU A 115 5.94 6.57 14.73
N GLY A 116 6.25 5.42 15.33
CA GLY A 116 7.41 4.61 14.97
C GLY A 116 7.36 4.13 13.53
N PHE A 117 6.20 3.72 13.03
CA PHE A 117 6.05 3.30 11.63
C PHE A 117 6.21 4.47 10.64
N ILE A 118 5.67 5.65 10.96
CA ILE A 118 5.89 6.87 10.18
C ILE A 118 7.37 7.25 10.21
N GLY A 119 8.03 7.14 11.38
CA GLY A 119 9.48 7.33 11.52
C GLY A 119 10.28 6.39 10.63
N TYR A 120 9.89 5.11 10.56
CA TYR A 120 10.46 4.13 9.65
C TYR A 120 10.26 4.54 8.18
N MET A 121 9.05 4.94 7.77
CA MET A 121 8.77 5.44 6.41
C MET A 121 9.62 6.67 6.05
N ASN A 122 9.90 7.51 7.04
CA ASN A 122 10.65 8.75 6.86
C ASN A 122 12.16 8.57 6.91
N LYS A 123 12.66 7.33 7.09
CA LYS A 123 14.09 7.04 7.27
C LYS A 123 14.97 7.58 6.13
N TYR A 124 14.49 7.49 4.89
CA TYR A 124 15.27 7.89 3.71
C TYR A 124 14.67 9.07 2.96
N ASN A 125 13.35 9.23 2.98
CA ASN A 125 12.66 10.34 2.34
C ASN A 125 11.43 10.72 3.18
N PRO A 126 11.08 12.00 3.30
CA PRO A 126 9.87 12.40 4.01
C PRO A 126 8.63 11.86 3.30
N SER A 127 7.66 11.40 4.09
CA SER A 127 6.34 11.00 3.64
C SER A 127 5.57 12.20 3.11
N GLU A 128 4.65 11.92 2.20
CA GLU A 128 3.68 12.88 1.71
C GLU A 128 2.28 12.48 2.20
N THR A 129 1.42 13.47 2.45
CA THR A 129 0.07 13.24 2.96
C THR A 129 -0.99 13.65 1.94
N PHE A 130 -2.00 12.80 1.77
CA PHE A 130 -3.26 13.13 1.12
C PHE A 130 -4.38 13.21 2.15
N TYR A 131 -5.14 14.30 2.10
CA TYR A 131 -6.31 14.58 2.94
C TYR A 131 -7.60 14.37 2.17
#